data_AF-A0A382KMX1-F1
#
_entry.id   AF-A0A382KMX1-F1
#
_cell.length_a   1.000
_cell.length_b   1.000
_cell.length_c   1.000
_cell.angle_alpha   90.00
_cell.angle_beta   90.00
_cell.angle_gamma   90.00
#
_symmetry.space_group_name_H-M   'P 1'
#
loop_
_entity.id
_entity.type
_entity.pdbx_description
1 polymer ?
#
loop_
_entity_poly.entity_id
_entity_poly.type
_entity_poly.pdbx_seq_one_letter_code
_entity_poly.pdbx_strand_id
1 'polypeptide(L)'
;MDGIFVRAVTLVIAVLSLSGPARAQDPEHDWPEWRGLGRRGVWTETGILDAFPDEGLKITWRTAIRSGYAGPVVADGRVFVTD
;
A
#
# COMPACT_ATOMS: atom_id res chain seq x y z
N MET A 1 19.64 12.62 -41.85
CA MET A 1 18.56 12.39 -40.86
C MET A 1 18.02 13.76 -40.49
N ASP A 2 16.80 14.08 -40.89
CA ASP A 2 16.30 15.45 -40.86
C ASP A 2 15.87 15.86 -39.45
N GLY A 3 16.01 17.14 -39.10
CA GLY A 3 15.83 17.65 -37.74
C GLY A 3 14.44 17.41 -37.12
N ILE A 4 13.45 17.09 -37.94
CA ILE A 4 12.11 16.66 -37.51
C ILE A 4 12.16 15.30 -36.81
N PHE A 5 12.97 14.37 -37.32
CA PHE A 5 13.11 13.03 -36.74
C PHE A 5 13.78 13.11 -35.36
N VAL A 6 14.85 13.91 -35.24
CA VAL A 6 15.55 14.10 -33.96
C VAL A 6 14.65 14.73 -32.90
N ARG A 7 13.89 15.78 -33.27
CA ARG A 7 12.93 16.44 -32.37
C ARG A 7 11.80 15.51 -31.95
N ALA A 8 11.26 14.70 -32.87
CA ALA A 8 10.22 13.73 -32.56
C ALA A 8 10.73 12.67 -31.56
N VAL A 9 11.95 12.16 -31.75
CA VAL A 9 12.56 11.19 -30.83
C VAL A 9 12.81 11.80 -29.45
N THR A 10 13.33 13.03 -29.36
CA THR A 10 13.53 13.72 -28.07
C THR A 10 12.22 13.96 -27.33
N LEU A 11 11.14 14.32 -28.04
CA LEU A 11 9.83 14.58 -27.44
C LEU A 11 9.17 13.29 -26.92
N VAL A 12 9.35 12.17 -27.64
CA VAL A 12 8.89 10.84 -27.19
C VAL A 12 9.64 10.40 -25.93
N ILE A 13 10.96 10.58 -25.87
CA ILE A 13 11.76 10.23 -24.67
C ILE A 13 11.34 11.12 -23.48
N ALA A 14 11.12 12.42 -23.70
CA ALA A 14 10.67 13.34 -22.66
C ALA A 14 9.30 12.96 -22.08
N VAL A 15 8.34 12.56 -22.94
CA VAL A 15 7.01 12.10 -22.51
C VAL A 15 7.08 10.77 -21.76
N LEU A 16 7.93 9.84 -22.19
CA LEU A 16 8.14 8.56 -21.49
C LEU A 16 8.83 8.73 -20.13
N SER A 17 9.58 9.82 -19.93
CA SER A 17 10.27 10.11 -18.66
C SER A 17 9.36 10.75 -17.60
N LEU A 18 8.19 11.27 -17.97
CA LEU A 18 7.21 11.84 -17.03
C LEU A 18 6.34 10.78 -16.33
N SER A 19 6.35 9.55 -16.85
CA SER A 19 5.74 8.39 -16.20
C SER A 19 6.70 7.87 -15.14
N GLY A 20 6.76 8.53 -13.98
CA GLY A 20 7.41 7.93 -12.80
C GLY A 20 6.86 6.52 -12.57
N PRO A 21 7.63 5.58 -12.00
CA PRO A 21 7.14 4.23 -11.78
C PRO A 21 5.82 4.34 -11.03
N ALA A 22 4.73 3.88 -11.66
CA ALA A 22 3.50 3.64 -10.94
C ALA A 22 3.95 2.78 -9.76
N ARG A 23 3.77 3.27 -8.53
CA ARG A 23 3.89 2.42 -7.35
C ARG A 23 2.90 1.31 -7.63
N ALA A 24 3.38 0.16 -8.05
CA ALA A 24 2.57 -1.03 -8.09
C ALA A 24 2.13 -1.18 -6.63
N GLN A 25 0.87 -0.84 -6.36
CA GLN A 25 0.23 -1.27 -5.13
C GLN A 25 0.31 -2.77 -5.22
N ASP A 26 1.18 -3.38 -4.43
CA ASP A 26 1.31 -4.83 -4.43
C ASP A 26 0.03 -5.37 -3.80
N PRO A 27 -0.94 -5.83 -4.60
CA PRO A 27 -2.24 -6.19 -4.08
C PRO A 27 -2.15 -7.48 -3.25
N GLU A 28 -1.02 -8.19 -3.30
CA GLU A 28 -0.76 -9.35 -2.46
C GLU A 28 -0.50 -8.98 -1.00
N HIS A 29 -0.05 -7.74 -0.73
CA HIS A 29 0.28 -7.25 0.62
C HIS A 29 -0.63 -6.10 1.11
N ASP A 30 -1.49 -5.55 0.24
CA ASP A 30 -2.38 -4.44 0.59
C ASP A 30 -3.84 -4.91 0.72
N TRP A 31 -4.75 -3.99 1.09
CA TRP A 31 -6.17 -4.27 1.30
C TRP A 31 -7.04 -3.71 0.14
N PRO A 32 -7.04 -4.34 -1.06
CA PRO A 32 -7.60 -3.73 -2.27
C PRO A 32 -9.14 -3.63 -2.27
N GLU A 33 -9.82 -4.43 -1.44
CA GLU A 33 -11.28 -4.46 -1.39
C GLU A 33 -11.82 -4.97 -0.04
N TRP A 34 -13.14 -4.91 0.15
CA TRP A 34 -13.78 -5.44 1.35
C TRP A 34 -13.51 -6.94 1.50
N ARG A 35 -12.89 -7.32 2.63
CA ARG A 35 -12.40 -8.67 2.96
C ARG A 35 -11.20 -9.13 2.12
N GLY A 36 -10.39 -8.22 1.60
CA GLY A 36 -9.19 -8.53 0.83
C GLY A 36 -9.49 -9.17 -0.53
N LEU A 37 -8.45 -9.66 -1.20
CA LEU A 37 -8.53 -10.13 -2.59
C LEU A 37 -9.59 -11.23 -2.82
N GLY A 38 -10.44 -11.02 -3.82
CA GLY A 38 -11.60 -11.83 -4.16
C GLY A 38 -12.75 -11.70 -3.15
N ARG A 39 -12.71 -10.73 -2.25
CA ARG A 39 -13.65 -10.53 -1.12
C ARG A 39 -13.84 -11.79 -0.30
N ARG A 40 -12.80 -12.59 -0.09
CA ARG A 40 -12.95 -13.92 0.56
C ARG A 40 -12.76 -13.88 2.07
N GLY A 41 -12.08 -12.88 2.60
CA GLY A 41 -11.71 -12.82 4.02
C GLY A 41 -10.67 -13.87 4.39
N VAL A 42 -9.76 -14.19 3.47
CA VAL A 42 -8.70 -15.18 3.68
C VAL A 42 -7.38 -14.43 3.83
N TRP A 43 -6.68 -14.70 4.93
CA TRP A 43 -5.33 -14.21 5.20
C TRP A 43 -4.31 -15.23 4.69
N THR A 44 -3.32 -14.80 3.91
CA THR A 44 -2.32 -15.68 3.28
C THR A 44 -0.89 -15.35 3.67
N GLU A 45 -0.66 -14.33 4.50
CA GLU A 45 0.71 -13.96 4.91
C GLU A 45 1.30 -15.01 5.86
N THR A 46 2.63 -15.13 5.82
CA THR A 46 3.42 -16.06 6.65
C THR A 46 4.38 -15.28 7.54
N GLY A 47 5.01 -15.94 8.51
CA GLY A 47 5.94 -15.29 9.44
C GLY A 47 5.27 -14.45 10.53
N ILE A 48 3.95 -14.59 10.68
CA ILE A 48 3.22 -14.05 11.83
C ILE A 48 3.42 -14.94 13.06
N LEU A 49 3.29 -14.35 14.24
CA LEU A 49 3.39 -15.08 15.50
C LEU A 49 2.10 -15.85 15.77
N ASP A 50 2.22 -17.15 16.10
CA ASP A 50 1.10 -17.95 16.59
C ASP A 50 0.70 -17.59 18.03
N ALA A 51 1.68 -17.13 18.82
CA ALA A 51 1.50 -16.69 20.20
C ALA A 51 2.39 -15.48 20.48
N PHE A 52 1.89 -14.55 21.30
CA PHE A 52 2.71 -13.46 21.80
C PHE A 52 3.68 -13.94 22.87
N PRO A 53 4.86 -13.31 22.99
CA PRO A 53 5.75 -13.54 24.12
C PRO A 53 5.05 -13.23 25.45
N ASP A 54 5.50 -13.86 26.54
CA ASP A 54 4.93 -13.67 27.88
C ASP A 54 5.05 -12.20 28.35
N GLU A 55 6.13 -11.53 27.99
CA GLU A 55 6.36 -10.10 28.23
C GLU A 55 5.55 -9.17 27.30
N GLY A 56 4.90 -9.74 26.27
CA GLY A 56 4.12 -9.02 25.26
C GLY A 56 4.97 -8.41 24.13
N LEU A 57 4.27 -7.78 23.17
CA LEU A 57 4.92 -7.08 22.06
C LEU A 57 5.43 -5.69 22.48
N LYS A 58 6.61 -5.31 21.98
CA LYS A 58 7.11 -3.95 22.13
C LYS A 58 6.23 -2.98 21.35
N ILE A 59 5.72 -1.97 22.06
CA ILE A 59 4.88 -0.93 21.49
C ILE A 59 5.75 0.08 20.74
N THR A 60 5.47 0.28 19.45
CA THR A 60 6.21 1.21 18.59
C THR A 60 5.62 2.62 18.62
N TRP A 61 4.30 2.76 18.72
CA TRP A 61 3.60 4.04 18.81
C TRP A 61 2.19 3.88 19.41
N ARG A 62 1.60 4.99 19.85
CA ARG A 62 0.20 5.10 20.32
C ARG A 62 -0.36 6.48 19.97
N THR A 63 -1.67 6.55 19.76
CA THR A 63 -2.42 7.82 19.61
C THR A 63 -3.74 7.73 20.38
N ALA A 64 -4.22 8.84 20.92
CA ALA A 64 -5.55 8.91 21.51
C ALA A 64 -6.62 8.99 20.42
N ILE A 65 -7.74 8.30 20.64
CA ILE A 65 -8.95 8.32 19.82
C ILE A 65 -10.19 8.47 20.74
N ARG A 66 -11.30 8.98 20.22
CA ARG A 66 -12.67 8.99 20.78
C ARG A 66 -13.34 7.60 20.64
N SER A 67 -14.67 7.57 20.66
CA SER A 67 -15.50 6.36 20.79
C SER A 67 -15.88 5.73 19.45
N GLY A 68 -15.01 5.83 18.44
CA GLY A 68 -15.23 5.29 17.10
C GLY A 68 -15.90 3.91 17.08
N TYR A 69 -16.85 3.70 16.15
CA TYR A 69 -17.62 2.45 16.06
C TYR A 69 -16.91 1.35 15.26
N ALA A 70 -16.13 1.72 14.24
CA ALA A 70 -15.47 0.77 13.36
C ALA A 70 -14.06 0.39 13.86
N GLY A 71 -13.61 -0.82 13.51
CA GLY A 71 -12.23 -1.24 13.72
C GLY A 71 -11.24 -0.53 12.78
N PRO A 72 -9.94 -0.53 13.12
CA PRO A 72 -8.91 0.09 12.29
C PRO A 72 -8.63 -0.72 11.01
N VAL A 73 -8.12 -0.04 9.98
CA VAL A 73 -7.63 -0.64 8.73
C VAL A 73 -6.22 -0.15 8.45
N VAL A 74 -5.34 -1.03 7.95
CA VAL A 74 -4.00 -0.68 7.48
C VAL A 74 -3.96 -0.79 5.96
N ALA A 75 -3.54 0.27 5.28
CA ALA A 75 -3.36 0.30 3.83
C ALA A 75 -2.29 1.32 3.45
N ASP A 76 -1.47 1.01 2.44
CA ASP A 76 -0.35 1.87 1.97
C ASP A 76 0.52 2.44 3.12
N GLY A 77 0.87 1.58 4.08
CA GLY A 77 1.71 1.94 5.24
C GLY A 77 1.06 2.94 6.23
N ARG A 78 -0.26 3.12 6.18
CA ARG A 78 -1.01 4.02 7.06
C ARG A 78 -2.10 3.27 7.83
N VAL A 79 -2.45 3.79 9.00
CA VAL A 79 -3.58 3.30 9.81
C VAL A 79 -4.76 4.28 9.66
N PHE A 80 -5.91 3.74 9.30
CA PHE A 80 -7.18 4.46 9.18
C PHE A 80 -8.13 3.99 10.27
N VAL A 81 -8.77 4.93 10.94
CA VAL A 81 -9.78 4.69 11.97
C VAL A 81 -10.87 5.73 11.81
N THR A 82 -12.12 5.32 12.01
CA THR A 82 -13.25 6.26 12.12
C THR A 82 -13.39 6.63 13.59
N ASP A 83 -13.06 7.86 13.94
CA ASP A 83 -13.01 8.33 15.31
C ASP A 83 -14.05 9.43 15.63
#